data_AF-A0A822DWF4-F1
#
_entry.id   AF-A0A822DWF4-F1
#
_cell.length_a   1.000
_cell.length_b   1.000
_cell.length_c   1.000
_cell.angle_alpha   90.00
_cell.angle_beta   90.00
_cell.angle_gamma   90.00
#
_symmetry.space_group_name_H-M   'P 1'
#
loop_
_entity.id
_entity.type
_entity.pdbx_description
1 polymer ?
#
loop_
_entity_poly.entity_id
_entity_poly.type
_entity_poly.pdbx_seq_one_letter_code
_entity_poly.pdbx_strand_id
1 'polypeptide(L)'
;DILHDLWVYVNMALEETPEEPPDGLTVDESAAIRLYTIEWTAPHRSLYSMLNYTLKNFSREELRPYFRYMKLFLTALVKLPCSPPLTVWRGVTKDLSAEFPPGTPVTWWSFSSTTTELTVLENNMYLGTTGARTLFSVEAINGRTIRAHSHFVTEDEILLLPGTHMIVQSQFSPATDLYIIHLKQVIPNETLLQPPFEGACLYPKITRPWYRKKRIVIPLAFLVIMCIVATIIGAILGSRAANKEPRMYAFFDVL
;
A
#
# COMPACT_ATOMS: atom_id res chain seq x y z
N ASP A 1 25.54 24.71 -1.53
CA ASP A 1 24.32 23.87 -1.54
C ASP A 1 24.56 22.54 -0.85
N ILE A 2 23.53 21.98 -0.22
CA ILE A 2 23.60 20.69 0.48
C ILE A 2 23.80 19.54 -0.52
N LEU A 3 23.29 19.70 -1.74
CA LEU A 3 23.37 18.72 -2.82
C LEU A 3 24.25 19.27 -3.93
N HIS A 4 25.20 18.45 -4.38
CA HIS A 4 26.09 18.78 -5.49
C HIS A 4 25.30 18.79 -6.80
N ASP A 5 25.53 19.82 -7.63
CA ASP A 5 24.96 19.99 -8.96
C ASP A 5 23.44 19.75 -9.06
N LEU A 6 22.70 20.08 -7.99
CA LEU A 6 21.27 19.80 -7.88
C LEU A 6 20.48 20.26 -9.11
N TRP A 7 20.78 21.45 -9.64
CA TRP A 7 20.09 22.00 -10.81
C TRP A 7 20.28 21.17 -12.08
N VAL A 8 21.43 20.53 -12.27
CA VAL A 8 21.67 19.64 -13.40
C VAL A 8 20.71 18.45 -13.36
N TYR A 9 20.60 17.82 -12.19
CA TYR A 9 19.73 16.66 -12.00
C TYR A 9 18.24 17.03 -11.98
N VAL A 10 17.89 18.20 -11.47
CA VAL A 10 16.52 18.74 -11.56
C VAL A 10 16.12 18.94 -13.02
N ASN A 11 16.99 19.55 -13.83
CA ASN A 11 16.71 19.73 -15.26
C ASN A 11 16.60 18.40 -15.99
N MET A 12 17.51 17.45 -15.72
CA MET A 12 17.42 16.09 -16.26
C MET A 12 16.08 15.42 -15.91
N ALA A 13 15.65 15.48 -14.65
CA ALA A 13 14.39 14.91 -14.23
C ALA A 13 13.17 15.58 -14.90
N LEU A 14 13.22 16.89 -15.16
CA LEU A 14 12.17 17.62 -15.85
C LEU A 14 12.14 17.27 -17.36
N GLU A 15 13.29 17.28 -18.02
CA GLU A 15 13.40 17.00 -19.47
C GLU A 15 12.98 15.57 -19.83
N GLU A 16 13.27 14.61 -18.95
CA GLU A 16 12.85 13.22 -19.13
C GLU A 16 11.40 12.94 -18.69
N THR A 17 10.73 13.90 -18.06
CA THR A 17 9.33 13.75 -17.67
C THR A 17 8.43 14.18 -18.83
N PRO A 18 7.46 13.33 -19.26
CA PRO A 18 6.51 13.70 -20.32
C PRO A 18 5.70 14.96 -19.95
N GLU A 19 5.30 15.74 -20.97
CA GLU A 19 4.42 16.90 -20.77
C GLU A 19 3.08 16.53 -20.11
N GLU A 20 2.58 15.33 -20.39
CA GLU A 20 1.41 14.72 -19.75
C GLU A 20 1.83 13.42 -19.03
N PRO A 21 2.28 13.49 -17.76
CA PRO A 21 2.63 12.30 -17.00
C PRO A 21 1.40 11.41 -16.73
N PRO A 22 1.60 10.08 -16.61
CA PRO A 22 0.52 9.18 -16.24
C PRO A 22 0.03 9.39 -14.79
N ASP A 23 -0.99 8.63 -14.41
CA ASP A 23 -1.53 8.56 -13.03
C ASP A 23 -2.09 9.89 -12.48
N GLY A 24 -2.33 10.87 -13.36
CA GLY A 24 -2.87 12.18 -12.99
C GLY A 24 -1.89 13.04 -12.19
N LEU A 25 -0.59 12.76 -12.30
CA LEU A 25 0.46 13.58 -11.72
C LEU A 25 0.73 14.82 -12.57
N THR A 26 1.09 15.92 -11.92
CA THR A 26 1.68 17.06 -12.64
C THR A 26 3.11 16.73 -13.09
N VAL A 27 3.66 17.52 -14.01
CA VAL A 27 5.06 17.42 -14.42
C VAL A 27 5.99 17.48 -13.21
N ASP A 28 5.80 18.46 -12.32
CA ASP A 28 6.63 18.61 -11.11
C ASP A 28 6.52 17.40 -10.16
N GLU A 29 5.32 16.82 -10.02
CA GLU A 29 5.11 15.64 -9.16
C GLU A 29 5.79 14.40 -9.72
N SER A 30 5.64 14.14 -11.02
CA SER A 30 6.32 13.04 -11.71
C SER A 30 7.84 13.24 -11.72
N ALA A 31 8.31 14.45 -12.02
CA ALA A 31 9.73 14.78 -12.04
C ALA A 31 10.35 14.68 -10.64
N ALA A 32 9.61 14.97 -9.57
CA ALA A 32 10.09 14.75 -8.21
C ALA A 32 10.33 13.25 -7.92
N ILE A 33 9.46 12.37 -8.41
CA ILE A 33 9.68 10.92 -8.31
C ILE A 33 10.90 10.51 -9.14
N ARG A 34 11.02 11.00 -10.37
CA ARG A 34 12.17 10.73 -11.23
C ARG A 34 13.47 11.17 -10.58
N LEU A 35 13.52 12.40 -10.07
CA LEU A 35 14.69 12.96 -9.40
C LEU A 35 15.15 12.13 -8.21
N TYR A 36 14.20 11.56 -7.45
CA TYR A 36 14.53 10.64 -6.36
C TYR A 36 15.27 9.39 -6.86
N THR A 37 14.93 8.88 -8.04
CA THR A 37 15.48 7.63 -8.59
C THR A 37 16.81 7.80 -9.34
N ILE A 38 17.22 9.03 -9.67
CA ILE A 38 18.48 9.25 -10.39
C ILE A 38 19.68 8.93 -9.47
N GLU A 39 20.71 8.32 -10.03
CA GLU A 39 22.01 8.18 -9.38
C GLU A 39 22.95 9.31 -9.83
N TRP A 40 23.54 10.00 -8.86
CA TRP A 40 24.50 11.06 -9.08
C TRP A 40 25.85 10.45 -9.45
N THR A 41 26.67 11.22 -10.14
CA THR A 41 28.01 10.78 -10.53
C THR A 41 28.91 10.69 -9.30
N ALA A 42 29.64 9.58 -9.19
CA ALA A 42 30.66 9.42 -8.16
C ALA A 42 31.69 10.57 -8.24
N PRO A 43 32.15 11.13 -7.11
CA PRO A 43 31.99 10.63 -5.74
C PRO A 43 30.79 11.23 -4.97
N HIS A 44 29.87 11.93 -5.63
CA HIS A 44 28.82 12.69 -4.96
C HIS A 44 27.63 11.80 -4.58
N ARG A 45 26.99 12.13 -3.44
CA ARG A 45 25.80 11.40 -2.97
C ARG A 45 24.55 11.95 -3.64
N SER A 46 23.75 11.03 -4.17
CA SER A 46 22.45 11.28 -4.76
C SER A 46 21.43 11.87 -3.78
N LEU A 47 20.39 12.53 -4.31
CA LEU A 47 19.31 13.09 -3.50
C LEU A 47 18.68 12.05 -2.58
N TYR A 48 18.32 10.87 -3.09
CA TYR A 48 17.74 9.81 -2.25
C TYR A 48 18.72 9.34 -1.16
N SER A 49 20.01 9.23 -1.48
CA SER A 49 21.04 8.76 -0.56
C SER A 49 21.18 9.71 0.62
N MET A 50 21.24 11.02 0.35
CA MET A 50 21.32 12.05 1.39
C MET A 50 20.02 12.17 2.18
N LEU A 51 18.86 12.26 1.50
CA LEU A 51 17.56 12.36 2.17
C LEU A 51 17.30 11.17 3.10
N ASN A 52 17.54 9.95 2.63
CA ASN A 52 17.31 8.74 3.43
C ASN A 52 18.28 8.62 4.60
N TYR A 53 19.51 9.11 4.45
CA TYR A 53 20.47 9.19 5.55
C TYR A 53 19.97 10.17 6.63
N THR A 54 19.52 11.36 6.24
CA THR A 54 18.99 12.36 7.18
C THR A 54 17.73 11.86 7.88
N LEU A 55 16.82 11.18 7.15
CA LEU A 55 15.64 10.52 7.74
C LEU A 55 16.02 9.46 8.78
N LYS A 56 17.07 8.67 8.52
CA LYS A 56 17.49 7.58 9.41
C LYS A 56 18.15 8.08 10.71
N ASN A 57 18.90 9.17 10.66
CA ASN A 57 19.68 9.66 11.80
C ASN A 57 18.94 10.68 12.69
N PHE A 58 17.63 10.85 12.48
CA PHE A 58 16.70 11.58 13.36
C PHE A 58 17.01 13.07 13.62
N SER A 59 17.89 13.71 12.85
CA SER A 59 18.17 15.14 12.98
C SER A 59 17.08 15.96 12.30
N ARG A 60 16.08 16.39 13.08
CA ARG A 60 14.94 17.18 12.57
C ARG A 60 15.36 18.50 11.92
N GLU A 61 16.42 19.12 12.43
CA GLU A 61 16.94 20.38 11.88
C GLU A 61 17.62 20.17 10.52
N GLU A 62 18.38 19.08 10.35
CA GLU A 62 19.01 18.73 9.07
C GLU A 62 17.99 18.34 7.99
N LEU A 63 16.78 17.97 8.41
CA LEU A 63 15.68 17.63 7.52
C LEU A 63 14.97 18.87 6.93
N ARG A 64 15.08 20.04 7.58
CA ARG A 64 14.39 21.27 7.16
C ARG A 64 14.63 21.68 5.71
N PRO A 65 15.86 21.57 5.16
CA PRO A 65 16.13 21.88 3.76
C PRO A 65 15.34 21.00 2.78
N TYR A 66 14.98 19.78 3.19
CA TYR A 66 14.24 18.84 2.37
C TYR A 66 12.72 19.01 2.43
N PHE A 67 12.17 19.79 3.37
CA PHE A 67 10.71 19.84 3.60
C PHE A 67 9.89 20.21 2.37
N ARG A 68 10.35 21.18 1.57
CA ARG A 68 9.63 21.58 0.34
C ARG A 68 9.62 20.46 -0.69
N TYR A 69 10.78 19.84 -0.91
CA TYR A 69 10.92 18.69 -1.78
C TYR A 69 10.10 17.50 -1.28
N MET A 70 10.20 17.14 -0.01
CA MET A 70 9.44 16.05 0.61
C MET A 70 7.94 16.27 0.51
N LYS A 71 7.46 17.51 0.66
CA LYS A 71 6.03 17.82 0.48
C LYS A 71 5.58 17.51 -0.94
N LEU A 72 6.33 17.95 -1.96
CA LEU A 72 6.05 17.66 -3.36
C LEU A 72 6.10 16.15 -3.64
N PHE A 73 7.20 15.51 -3.22
CA PHE A 73 7.44 14.08 -3.45
C PHE A 73 6.40 13.18 -2.76
N LEU A 74 6.06 13.44 -1.49
CA LEU A 74 4.99 12.71 -0.80
C LEU A 74 3.62 12.96 -1.41
N THR A 75 3.35 14.18 -1.89
CA THR A 75 2.11 14.48 -2.62
C THR A 75 1.98 13.60 -3.85
N ALA A 76 3.04 13.53 -4.67
CA ALA A 76 3.10 12.67 -5.85
C ALA A 76 2.88 11.19 -5.50
N LEU A 77 3.64 10.66 -4.55
CA LEU A 77 3.54 9.25 -4.14
C LEU A 77 2.18 8.87 -3.56
N VAL A 78 1.52 9.78 -2.84
CA VAL A 78 0.22 9.50 -2.21
C VAL A 78 -0.94 9.59 -3.20
N LYS A 79 -0.77 10.29 -4.34
CA LYS A 79 -1.71 10.23 -5.47
C LYS A 79 -1.65 8.88 -6.18
N LEU A 80 -0.47 8.25 -6.24
CA LEU A 80 -0.34 6.91 -6.81
C LEU A 80 -1.15 5.88 -6.00
N PRO A 81 -1.80 4.91 -6.67
CA PRO A 81 -2.55 3.88 -5.99
C PRO A 81 -1.61 3.03 -5.11
N CYS A 82 -2.14 2.54 -3.98
CA CYS A 82 -1.45 1.52 -3.22
C CYS A 82 -1.37 0.24 -4.06
N SER A 83 -0.17 -0.34 -4.19
CA SER A 83 -0.05 -1.71 -4.68
C SER A 83 -0.87 -2.64 -3.77
N PRO A 84 -1.51 -3.70 -4.33
CA PRO A 84 -2.12 -4.75 -3.52
C PRO A 84 -1.10 -5.30 -2.51
N PRO A 85 -1.53 -5.80 -1.34
CA PRO A 85 -0.59 -6.40 -0.38
C PRO A 85 0.27 -7.47 -1.04
N LEU A 86 1.59 -7.36 -0.89
CA LEU A 86 2.55 -8.24 -1.54
C LEU A 86 3.85 -8.35 -0.73
N THR A 87 4.68 -9.32 -1.08
CA THR A 87 6.04 -9.43 -0.56
C THR A 87 7.01 -8.69 -1.47
N VAL A 88 7.78 -7.77 -0.90
CA VAL A 88 8.86 -7.04 -1.58
C VAL A 88 10.21 -7.30 -0.92
N TRP A 89 11.27 -7.12 -1.70
CA TRP A 89 12.62 -7.48 -1.32
C TRP A 89 13.56 -6.28 -1.34
N ARG A 90 14.51 -6.26 -0.40
CA ARG A 90 15.59 -5.26 -0.37
C ARG A 90 16.89 -5.87 0.09
N GLY A 91 17.93 -5.70 -0.72
CA GLY A 91 19.31 -6.04 -0.36
C GLY A 91 20.03 -4.89 0.34
N VAL A 92 20.92 -5.24 1.27
CA VAL A 92 21.89 -4.34 1.89
C VAL A 92 23.22 -5.08 2.08
N THR A 93 24.33 -4.45 1.74
CA THR A 93 25.71 -4.99 1.85
C THR A 93 26.30 -4.86 3.27
N LYS A 94 25.50 -5.18 4.30
CA LYS A 94 25.97 -5.33 5.69
C LYS A 94 25.10 -6.32 6.46
N ASP A 95 25.66 -6.91 7.52
CA ASP A 95 24.90 -7.65 8.52
C ASP A 95 24.09 -6.69 9.40
N LEU A 96 22.78 -6.95 9.47
CA LEU A 96 21.82 -6.20 10.28
C LEU A 96 21.04 -7.10 11.24
N SER A 97 21.37 -8.39 11.33
CA SER A 97 20.64 -9.37 12.13
C SER A 97 20.48 -8.94 13.59
N ALA A 98 21.55 -8.41 14.19
CA ALA A 98 21.54 -7.90 15.56
C ALA A 98 20.63 -6.67 15.78
N GLU A 99 20.39 -5.85 14.75
CA GLU A 99 19.55 -4.65 14.84
C GLU A 99 18.03 -4.99 14.79
N PHE A 100 17.65 -6.21 14.41
CA PHE A 100 16.26 -6.57 14.10
C PHE A 100 15.72 -7.81 14.83
N PRO A 101 15.88 -7.97 16.15
CA PRO A 101 15.45 -9.19 16.86
C PRO A 101 13.97 -9.58 16.60
N PRO A 102 13.63 -10.87 16.40
CA PRO A 102 12.26 -11.32 16.17
C PRO A 102 11.28 -10.86 17.25
N GLY A 103 10.06 -10.52 16.85
CA GLY A 103 9.00 -10.04 17.73
C GLY A 103 9.08 -8.55 18.08
N THR A 104 10.12 -7.83 17.63
CA THR A 104 10.27 -6.42 17.95
C THR A 104 9.61 -5.50 16.91
N PRO A 105 9.05 -4.35 17.37
CA PRO A 105 8.57 -3.32 16.46
C PRO A 105 9.73 -2.50 15.89
N VAL A 106 9.62 -2.15 14.61
CA VAL A 106 10.57 -1.32 13.89
C VAL A 106 9.83 -0.20 13.17
N THR A 107 10.34 1.03 13.28
CA THR A 107 9.93 2.12 12.39
C THR A 107 11.00 2.32 11.33
N TRP A 108 10.64 2.09 10.07
CA TRP A 108 11.50 2.28 8.92
C TRP A 108 11.39 3.74 8.44
N TRP A 109 12.31 4.59 8.88
CA TRP A 109 12.22 6.04 8.70
C TRP A 109 12.50 6.52 7.29
N SER A 110 13.41 5.87 6.57
CA SER A 110 13.77 6.24 5.20
C SER A 110 12.69 5.83 4.20
N PHE A 111 12.65 6.48 3.04
CA PHE A 111 12.02 5.86 1.87
C PHE A 111 12.81 4.61 1.51
N SER A 112 12.13 3.57 1.04
CA SER A 112 12.79 2.29 0.72
C SER A 112 12.39 1.80 -0.65
N SER A 113 13.34 1.87 -1.58
CA SER A 113 13.24 1.19 -2.86
C SER A 113 13.32 -0.32 -2.63
N THR A 114 12.37 -1.04 -3.19
CA THR A 114 12.24 -2.49 -3.10
C THR A 114 11.85 -3.06 -4.46
N THR A 115 12.12 -4.34 -4.65
CA THR A 115 11.80 -5.07 -5.88
C THR A 115 10.92 -6.27 -5.59
N THR A 116 10.08 -6.65 -6.55
CA THR A 116 9.38 -7.94 -6.55
C THR A 116 10.22 -9.06 -7.16
N GLU A 117 11.29 -8.72 -7.87
CA GLU A 117 12.15 -9.66 -8.58
C GLU A 117 13.48 -9.87 -7.84
N LEU A 118 13.66 -11.06 -7.29
CA LEU A 118 14.89 -11.42 -6.55
C LEU A 118 16.15 -11.40 -7.44
N THR A 119 16.02 -11.66 -8.73
CA THR A 119 17.13 -11.67 -9.71
C THR A 119 17.84 -10.31 -9.77
N VAL A 120 17.11 -9.21 -9.60
CA VAL A 120 17.69 -7.86 -9.54
C VAL A 120 18.72 -7.77 -8.41
N LEU A 121 18.50 -8.47 -7.29
CA LEU A 121 19.37 -8.40 -6.12
C LEU A 121 20.71 -9.17 -6.27
N GLU A 122 20.87 -9.99 -7.31
CA GLU A 122 22.14 -10.66 -7.60
C GLU A 122 23.26 -9.67 -7.95
N ASN A 123 22.89 -8.45 -8.37
CA ASN A 123 23.85 -7.37 -8.62
C ASN A 123 24.52 -6.92 -7.31
N ASN A 124 25.85 -6.81 -7.33
CA ASN A 124 26.69 -6.38 -6.19
C ASN A 124 26.37 -4.96 -5.69
N MET A 125 25.71 -4.12 -6.51
CA MET A 125 25.23 -2.81 -6.07
C MET A 125 24.11 -2.91 -5.01
N TYR A 126 23.35 -4.02 -5.01
CA TYR A 126 22.21 -4.22 -4.12
C TYR A 126 22.55 -5.20 -2.98
N LEU A 127 22.60 -6.49 -3.27
CA LEU A 127 22.96 -7.53 -2.29
C LEU A 127 24.28 -8.18 -2.66
N GLY A 128 24.42 -8.56 -3.94
CA GLY A 128 25.58 -9.32 -4.40
C GLY A 128 25.67 -10.72 -3.79
N THR A 129 26.81 -11.37 -4.03
CA THR A 129 27.04 -12.76 -3.63
C THR A 129 28.14 -12.93 -2.58
N THR A 130 28.83 -11.86 -2.20
CA THR A 130 30.00 -11.89 -1.30
C THR A 130 29.88 -10.86 -0.18
N GLY A 131 30.60 -11.12 0.93
CA GLY A 131 30.60 -10.25 2.10
C GLY A 131 29.32 -10.33 2.94
N ALA A 132 29.38 -9.72 4.14
CA ALA A 132 28.26 -9.60 5.06
C ALA A 132 27.11 -8.83 4.40
N ARG A 133 25.96 -9.47 4.29
CA ARG A 133 24.81 -8.93 3.57
C ARG A 133 23.49 -9.37 4.16
N THR A 134 22.51 -8.48 4.09
CA THR A 134 21.16 -8.68 4.62
C THR A 134 20.15 -8.55 3.49
N LEU A 135 19.31 -9.57 3.35
CA LEU A 135 18.11 -9.56 2.52
C LEU A 135 16.87 -9.35 3.39
N PHE A 136 16.19 -8.23 3.21
CA PHE A 136 14.88 -8.01 3.81
C PHE A 136 13.79 -8.61 2.91
N SER A 137 12.91 -9.41 3.51
CA SER A 137 11.61 -9.81 2.96
C SER A 137 10.55 -9.01 3.70
N VAL A 138 9.72 -8.25 2.99
CA VAL A 138 8.74 -7.35 3.60
C VAL A 138 7.35 -7.68 3.08
N GLU A 139 6.45 -8.13 3.96
CA GLU A 139 5.00 -8.13 3.69
C GLU A 139 4.51 -6.68 3.70
N ALA A 140 4.48 -6.03 2.53
CA ALA A 140 4.09 -4.65 2.36
C ALA A 140 2.59 -4.53 2.05
N ILE A 141 1.94 -3.51 2.63
CA ILE A 141 0.50 -3.26 2.48
C ILE A 141 0.19 -1.95 1.75
N ASN A 142 1.15 -1.02 1.66
CA ASN A 142 0.95 0.27 1.01
C ASN A 142 2.14 0.71 0.15
N GLY A 143 2.86 -0.24 -0.45
CA GLY A 143 3.88 0.08 -1.45
C GLY A 143 3.30 0.93 -2.60
N ARG A 144 4.14 1.76 -3.21
CA ARG A 144 3.82 2.53 -4.41
C ARG A 144 4.68 2.06 -5.56
N THR A 145 4.07 1.56 -6.63
CA THR A 145 4.82 1.36 -7.87
C THR A 145 5.18 2.73 -8.42
N ILE A 146 6.45 2.95 -8.74
CA ILE A 146 6.93 4.21 -9.31
C ILE A 146 7.52 4.05 -10.70
N ARG A 147 7.38 2.86 -11.31
CA ARG A 147 7.98 2.50 -12.59
C ARG A 147 7.73 3.51 -13.70
N ALA A 148 6.49 4.03 -13.81
CA ALA A 148 6.12 5.00 -14.84
C ALA A 148 6.78 6.38 -14.66
N HIS A 149 7.31 6.65 -13.47
CA HIS A 149 7.90 7.92 -13.08
C HIS A 149 9.38 7.79 -12.67
N SER A 150 9.96 6.59 -12.75
CA SER A 150 11.36 6.32 -12.41
C SER A 150 12.27 6.65 -13.61
N HIS A 151 13.51 7.03 -13.30
CA HIS A 151 14.60 7.11 -14.28
C HIS A 151 14.93 5.72 -14.84
N PHE A 152 14.78 4.67 -14.04
CA PHE A 152 15.04 3.29 -14.42
C PHE A 152 13.73 2.55 -14.75
N VAL A 153 13.25 2.70 -15.99
CA VAL A 153 11.93 2.18 -16.45
C VAL A 153 11.83 0.64 -16.43
N THR A 154 12.98 -0.05 -16.42
CA THR A 154 13.04 -1.52 -16.41
C THR A 154 12.86 -2.14 -15.04
N GLU A 155 13.03 -1.36 -13.96
CA GLU A 155 12.88 -1.88 -12.61
C GLU A 155 11.39 -1.80 -12.22
N ASP A 156 10.79 -2.93 -11.83
CA ASP A 156 9.47 -2.97 -11.17
C ASP A 156 9.60 -2.49 -9.72
N GLU A 157 10.06 -1.25 -9.58
CA GLU A 157 10.37 -0.63 -8.30
C GLU A 157 9.08 -0.34 -7.53
N ILE A 158 9.03 -0.86 -6.31
CA ILE A 158 8.01 -0.54 -5.32
C ILE A 158 8.67 0.26 -4.21
N LEU A 159 8.21 1.49 -4.03
CA LEU A 159 8.69 2.38 -3.00
C LEU A 159 7.83 2.23 -1.74
N LEU A 160 8.48 1.95 -0.61
CA LEU A 160 7.86 2.07 0.71
C LEU A 160 8.02 3.50 1.23
N LEU A 161 6.94 4.02 1.83
CA LEU A 161 6.89 5.37 2.39
C LEU A 161 7.75 5.48 3.68
N PRO A 162 8.22 6.68 4.02
CA PRO A 162 9.02 6.91 5.23
C PRO A 162 8.15 6.77 6.47
N GLY A 163 8.76 6.39 7.59
CA GLY A 163 8.04 6.15 8.85
C GLY A 163 7.14 4.92 8.79
N THR A 164 7.45 3.95 7.92
CA THR A 164 6.68 2.71 7.81
C THR A 164 6.87 1.87 9.06
N HIS A 165 5.77 1.43 9.67
CA HIS A 165 5.81 0.59 10.87
C HIS A 165 5.79 -0.88 10.48
N MET A 166 6.68 -1.65 11.08
CA MET A 166 6.83 -3.07 10.82
C MET A 166 7.08 -3.85 12.11
N ILE A 167 6.78 -5.14 12.09
CA ILE A 167 7.18 -6.09 13.13
C ILE A 167 8.15 -7.09 12.51
N VAL A 168 9.26 -7.36 13.20
CA VAL A 168 10.15 -8.46 12.81
C VAL A 168 9.45 -9.77 13.08
N GLN A 169 9.15 -10.53 12.03
CA GLN A 169 8.51 -11.84 12.15
C GLN A 169 9.53 -12.92 12.48
N SER A 170 10.63 -12.96 11.72
CA SER A 170 11.65 -14.00 11.84
C SER A 170 12.97 -13.55 11.23
N GLN A 171 14.04 -14.26 11.57
CA GLN A 171 15.34 -14.15 10.92
C GLN A 171 15.87 -15.54 10.57
N PHE A 172 16.72 -15.60 9.55
CA PHE A 172 17.36 -16.84 9.13
C PHE A 172 18.71 -16.55 8.47
N SER A 173 19.73 -17.39 8.69
CA SER A 173 21.02 -17.29 8.00
C SER A 173 21.27 -18.56 7.18
N PRO A 174 20.86 -18.58 5.90
CA PRO A 174 20.96 -19.77 5.04
C PRO A 174 22.38 -20.10 4.58
N ALA A 175 23.27 -19.11 4.57
CA ALA A 175 24.64 -19.25 4.08
C ALA A 175 25.56 -18.30 4.84
N THR A 176 26.86 -18.57 4.78
CA THR A 176 27.88 -17.69 5.35
C THR A 176 27.69 -16.26 4.86
N ASP A 177 27.71 -15.33 5.80
CA ASP A 177 27.58 -13.90 5.58
C ASP A 177 26.25 -13.44 4.97
N LEU A 178 25.25 -14.32 4.81
CA LEU A 178 23.92 -13.98 4.33
C LEU A 178 22.90 -14.09 5.47
N TYR A 179 22.23 -12.97 5.74
CA TYR A 179 21.17 -12.86 6.74
C TYR A 179 19.86 -12.49 6.05
N ILE A 180 18.79 -13.20 6.36
CA ILE A 180 17.43 -12.91 5.88
C ILE A 180 16.61 -12.43 7.06
N ILE A 181 15.96 -11.28 6.90
CA ILE A 181 15.08 -10.69 7.91
C ILE A 181 13.68 -10.56 7.30
N HIS A 182 12.72 -11.22 7.93
CA HIS A 182 11.31 -11.13 7.54
C HIS A 182 10.60 -10.06 8.36
N LEU A 183 10.08 -9.05 7.67
CA LEU A 183 9.33 -7.93 8.23
C LEU A 183 7.89 -7.99 7.76
N LYS A 184 6.97 -7.65 8.66
CA LYS A 184 5.56 -7.47 8.33
C LYS A 184 5.15 -6.05 8.60
N GLN A 185 4.69 -5.35 7.56
CA GLN A 185 4.16 -4.01 7.72
C GLN A 185 2.85 -4.03 8.53
N VAL A 186 2.70 -3.06 9.42
CA VAL A 186 1.49 -2.84 10.21
C VAL A 186 0.95 -1.45 10.00
N ILE A 187 -0.37 -1.31 10.06
CA ILE A 187 -1.02 0.01 10.10
C ILE A 187 -0.86 0.53 11.53
N PRO A 188 -0.20 1.68 11.75
CA PRO A 188 -0.06 2.24 13.08
C PRO A 188 -1.42 2.74 13.59
N ASN A 189 -1.63 2.68 14.91
CA ASN A 189 -2.84 3.19 15.54
C ASN A 189 -2.98 4.71 15.36
N GLU A 190 -1.85 5.41 15.28
CA GLU A 190 -1.76 6.85 15.06
C GLU A 190 -0.95 7.12 13.81
N THR A 191 -1.41 8.05 12.98
CA THR A 191 -0.69 8.43 11.76
C THR A 191 0.39 9.45 12.12
N LEU A 192 1.67 9.07 12.02
CA LEU A 192 2.79 9.98 12.30
C LEU A 192 2.95 11.10 11.26
N LEU A 193 2.52 10.85 10.02
CA LEU A 193 2.58 11.80 8.91
C LEU A 193 1.17 12.15 8.46
N GLN A 194 0.75 13.40 8.67
CA GLN A 194 -0.52 13.86 8.13
C GLN A 194 -0.53 13.70 6.60
N PRO A 195 -1.65 13.21 6.01
CA PRO A 195 -1.75 13.12 4.57
C PRO A 195 -1.55 14.50 3.91
N PRO A 196 -0.89 14.58 2.74
CA PRO A 196 -0.52 15.85 2.12
C PRO A 196 -1.73 16.67 1.60
N PHE A 197 -2.88 16.03 1.42
CA PHE A 197 -4.13 16.65 0.94
C PHE A 197 -5.36 15.87 1.42
N GLU A 198 -6.53 16.48 1.35
CA GLU A 198 -7.79 15.84 1.73
C GLU A 198 -8.15 14.67 0.80
N GLY A 199 -8.60 13.55 1.35
CA GLY A 199 -8.94 12.35 0.59
C GLY A 199 -7.74 11.45 0.21
N ALA A 200 -6.52 11.87 0.54
CA ALA A 200 -5.31 11.07 0.39
C ALA A 200 -5.40 9.71 1.12
N CYS A 201 -4.97 8.65 0.43
CA CYS A 201 -5.10 7.27 0.92
C CYS A 201 -3.72 6.68 1.23
N LEU A 202 -3.24 6.84 2.47
CA LEU A 202 -1.92 6.31 2.87
C LEU A 202 -1.89 4.78 2.93
N TYR A 203 -3.01 4.16 3.29
CA TYR A 203 -3.20 2.72 3.36
C TYR A 203 -4.36 2.30 2.47
N PRO A 204 -4.35 1.09 1.90
CA PRO A 204 -5.46 0.62 1.09
C PRO A 204 -6.77 0.65 1.89
N LYS A 205 -7.85 1.10 1.26
CA LYS A 205 -9.18 1.05 1.88
C LYS A 205 -9.51 -0.41 2.16
N ILE A 206 -9.79 -0.74 3.42
CA ILE A 206 -10.22 -2.09 3.81
C ILE A 206 -11.57 -2.35 3.15
N THR A 207 -11.56 -3.00 1.99
CA THR A 207 -12.79 -3.54 1.41
C THR A 207 -13.14 -4.78 2.22
N ARG A 208 -14.21 -4.74 3.02
CA ARG A 208 -14.70 -5.93 3.75
C ARG A 208 -15.57 -6.74 2.79
N PRO A 209 -15.09 -7.86 2.19
CA PRO A 209 -15.87 -8.60 1.19
C PRO A 209 -17.15 -9.18 1.80
N TRP A 210 -17.10 -9.51 3.09
CA TRP A 210 -18.21 -9.98 3.91
C TRP A 210 -19.44 -9.05 3.89
N TYR A 211 -19.24 -7.73 3.81
CA TYR A 211 -20.34 -6.76 3.81
C TYR A 211 -21.08 -6.76 2.48
N ARG A 212 -20.37 -6.93 1.36
CA ARG A 212 -20.96 -7.00 0.01
C ARG A 212 -21.81 -8.26 -0.16
N LYS A 213 -21.34 -9.40 0.39
CA LYS A 213 -22.09 -10.67 0.39
C LYS A 213 -23.38 -10.56 1.21
N LYS A 214 -23.33 -10.00 2.42
CA LYS A 214 -24.54 -9.79 3.25
C LYS A 214 -25.54 -8.81 2.64
N ARG A 215 -25.07 -7.74 2.01
CA ARG A 215 -25.93 -6.75 1.34
C ARG A 215 -26.81 -7.36 0.24
N ILE A 216 -26.37 -8.45 -0.40
CA ILE A 216 -27.14 -9.16 -1.43
C ILE A 216 -27.91 -10.35 -0.83
N VAL A 217 -27.28 -11.12 0.05
CA VAL A 217 -27.86 -12.35 0.61
C VAL A 217 -29.03 -12.04 1.55
N ILE A 218 -28.96 -10.98 2.36
CA ILE A 218 -30.01 -10.66 3.34
C ILE A 218 -31.33 -10.27 2.65
N PRO A 219 -31.36 -9.34 1.66
CA PRO A 219 -32.60 -9.02 0.95
C PRO A 219 -33.18 -10.22 0.18
N LEU A 220 -32.31 -11.04 -0.42
CA LEU A 220 -32.73 -12.22 -1.17
C LEU A 220 -33.39 -13.27 -0.25
N ALA A 221 -32.79 -13.52 0.91
CA ALA A 221 -33.37 -14.41 1.92
C ALA A 221 -34.72 -13.88 2.44
N PHE A 222 -34.84 -12.57 2.63
CA PHE A 222 -36.09 -11.93 3.05
C PHE A 222 -37.19 -12.09 1.99
N LEU A 223 -36.86 -11.91 0.70
CA LEU A 223 -37.78 -12.13 -0.41
C LEU A 223 -38.29 -13.58 -0.45
N VAL A 224 -37.39 -14.56 -0.30
CA VAL A 224 -37.73 -15.98 -0.27
C VAL A 224 -38.68 -16.30 0.89
N ILE A 225 -38.40 -15.77 2.10
CA ILE A 225 -39.27 -15.94 3.27
C ILE A 225 -40.65 -15.35 2.99
N MET A 226 -40.73 -14.14 2.42
CA MET A 226 -42.00 -13.50 2.07
C MET A 226 -42.81 -14.33 1.06
N CYS A 227 -42.16 -14.92 0.05
CA CYS A 227 -42.82 -15.82 -0.89
C CYS A 227 -43.38 -17.07 -0.21
N ILE A 228 -42.63 -17.69 0.71
CA ILE A 228 -43.07 -18.87 1.47
C ILE A 228 -44.27 -18.53 2.38
N VAL A 229 -44.22 -17.38 3.06
CA VAL A 229 -45.34 -16.94 3.90
C VAL A 229 -46.59 -16.68 3.05
N ALA A 230 -46.44 -16.05 1.88
CA ALA A 230 -47.56 -15.79 0.97
C ALA A 230 -48.20 -17.08 0.45
N THR A 231 -47.42 -18.11 0.11
CA THR A 231 -47.97 -19.40 -0.35
C THR A 231 -48.69 -20.15 0.77
N ILE A 232 -48.15 -20.12 1.99
CA ILE A 232 -48.81 -20.72 3.16
C ILE A 232 -50.14 -20.01 3.46
N ILE A 233 -50.15 -18.68 3.51
CA ILE A 233 -51.38 -17.90 3.73
C ILE A 233 -52.40 -18.17 2.62
N GLY A 234 -51.96 -18.20 1.36
CA GLY A 234 -52.82 -18.51 0.21
C GLY A 234 -53.47 -19.90 0.33
N ALA A 235 -52.71 -20.92 0.73
CA ALA A 235 -53.23 -22.27 0.95
C ALA A 235 -54.25 -22.33 2.10
N ILE A 236 -54.01 -21.63 3.20
CA ILE A 236 -54.92 -21.56 4.36
C ILE A 236 -56.22 -20.82 4.00
N LEU A 237 -56.13 -19.71 3.26
CA LEU A 237 -57.31 -18.95 2.85
C LEU A 237 -58.11 -19.69 1.77
N GLY A 238 -57.44 -20.33 0.80
CA GLY A 238 -58.09 -21.13 -0.25
C GLY A 238 -58.84 -22.34 0.31
N SER A 239 -58.26 -23.05 1.28
CA SER A 239 -58.93 -24.17 1.97
C SER A 239 -60.12 -23.71 2.82
N ARG A 240 -60.05 -22.53 3.46
CA ARG A 240 -61.20 -21.94 4.17
C ARG A 240 -62.32 -21.47 3.25
N ALA A 241 -62.00 -21.01 2.04
CA ALA A 241 -63.01 -20.62 1.05
C ALA A 241 -63.73 -21.84 0.45
N ALA A 242 -63.01 -22.94 0.21
CA ALA A 242 -63.57 -24.19 -0.31
C ALA A 242 -64.54 -24.88 0.68
N ASN A 243 -64.39 -24.63 1.98
CA ASN A 243 -65.25 -25.21 3.03
C ASN A 243 -66.53 -24.41 3.34
N LYS A 244 -66.86 -23.37 2.57
CA LYS A 244 -68.13 -22.64 2.69
C LYS A 244 -69.08 -22.99 1.54
N GLU A 245 -69.79 -24.11 1.67
CA GLU A 245 -71.05 -24.32 0.93
C GLU A 245 -72.21 -23.55 1.58
N PRO A 246 -73.20 -23.06 0.79
CA PRO A 246 -74.16 -22.08 1.25
C PRO A 246 -75.28 -22.73 2.07
N ARG A 247 -75.37 -22.39 3.36
CA ARG A 247 -76.57 -22.72 4.15
C ARG A 247 -77.68 -21.72 3.87
N MET A 248 -78.64 -22.22 3.11
CA MET A 248 -80.03 -21.77 2.93
C MET A 248 -80.63 -21.31 4.27
N TYR A 249 -80.91 -20.01 4.41
CA TYR A 249 -81.66 -19.47 5.53
C TYR A 249 -83.15 -19.64 5.27
N ALA A 250 -83.80 -20.49 6.06
CA ALA A 250 -85.24 -20.46 6.23
C ALA A 250 -85.62 -19.15 6.94
N PHE A 251 -86.32 -18.28 6.23
CA PHE A 251 -87.04 -17.14 6.80
C PHE A 251 -88.39 -17.63 7.31
N PHE A 252 -88.67 -17.45 8.60
CA PHE A 252 -90.02 -17.37 9.14
C PHE A 252 -90.08 -16.22 10.14
N ASP A 253 -90.72 -15.14 9.69
CA ASP A 253 -91.66 -14.20 10.31
C ASP A 253 -91.46 -13.69 11.75
N VAL A 254 -91.64 -12.36 11.93
CA VAL A 254 -92.77 -11.74 12.66
C VAL A 254 -92.70 -10.20 12.57
N LEU A 255 -93.66 -9.63 11.82
CA LEU A 255 -94.42 -8.35 11.92
C LEU A 255 -94.62 -7.64 10.57
#